data_AF-A0AAW0CM51-F1
#
_entry.id   AF-A0AAW0CM51-F1
#
_cell.length_a   1.000
_cell.length_b   1.000
_cell.length_c   1.000
_cell.angle_alpha   90.00
_cell.angle_beta   90.00
_cell.angle_gamma   90.00
#
_symmetry.space_group_name_H-M   'P 1'
#
loop_
_entity.id
_entity.type
_entity.pdbx_description
1 polymer ?
#
loop_
_entity_poly.entity_id
_entity_poly.type
_entity_poly.pdbx_seq_one_letter_code
_entity_poly.pdbx_strand_id
1 'polypeptide(L)'
;MRTICYPSADPLPLEVFFALRGGGAGSWGVITSATFRTFPAFNATASVIQFAVSSNAAAGAIAGVHAKHIFALDAVRGGAYFFVIPSAELNTQTFWLRTVTANTTLEEGKALLQPFLDDALKVEGATLIVNEFEQDLINDALYAEDDEIGENLVMGSRLIPTTAYETEDAPAIVEKVYRELLNAGVQAIIGSHVAGGQVSANANISSAITPAWRTAKTHIIAATVWDDSASLSEINTSRHLFQSTQLAILEQLSGPNAGAYSNEADIYEADFQTTFFGPNYAKLTEIKARYDPDDLFIVTTGVGSERWDEFGMCRV
;
A
#
# COMPACT_ATOMS: atom_id res chain seq x y z
N MET A 1 -27.16 13.26 -42.45
CA MET A 1 -26.74 13.16 -41.03
C MET A 1 -27.30 11.87 -40.47
N ARG A 2 -26.46 10.87 -40.18
CA ARG A 2 -26.88 9.68 -39.44
C ARG A 2 -26.68 9.98 -37.96
N THR A 3 -27.78 10.13 -37.24
CA THR A 3 -27.78 10.20 -35.77
C THR A 3 -27.30 8.83 -35.27
N ILE A 4 -26.10 8.80 -34.71
CA ILE A 4 -25.61 7.64 -33.95
C ILE A 4 -26.32 7.73 -32.61
N CYS A 5 -27.35 6.89 -32.42
CA CYS A 5 -27.94 6.68 -31.11
C CYS A 5 -26.96 5.83 -30.30
N TYR A 6 -26.30 6.41 -29.30
CA TYR A 6 -25.72 5.61 -28.23
C TYR A 6 -26.88 4.90 -27.52
N PRO A 7 -26.87 3.57 -27.38
CA PRO A 7 -27.82 2.93 -26.49
C PRO A 7 -27.60 3.53 -25.10
N SER A 8 -28.68 4.01 -24.46
CA SER A 8 -28.64 4.36 -23.05
C SER A 8 -28.14 3.13 -22.31
N ALA A 9 -26.95 3.22 -21.70
CA ALA A 9 -26.40 2.11 -20.93
C ALA A 9 -27.41 1.77 -19.83
N ASP A 10 -27.98 0.57 -19.90
CA ASP A 10 -28.69 0.02 -18.75
C ASP A 10 -27.72 0.07 -17.56
N PRO A 11 -28.16 0.56 -16.39
CA PRO A 11 -27.27 0.65 -15.24
C PRO A 11 -26.79 -0.76 -14.90
N LEU A 12 -25.47 -0.91 -14.72
CA LEU A 12 -24.85 -2.16 -14.31
C LEU A 12 -25.58 -2.71 -13.07
N PRO A 13 -25.93 -4.01 -13.03
CA PRO A 13 -26.56 -4.60 -11.85
C PRO A 13 -25.76 -4.29 -10.59
N LEU A 14 -26.45 -3.85 -9.53
CA LEU A 14 -25.82 -3.33 -8.29
C LEU A 14 -24.85 -4.32 -7.63
N GLU A 15 -25.08 -5.61 -7.83
CA GLU A 15 -24.22 -6.70 -7.35
C GLU A 15 -22.87 -6.77 -8.08
N VAL A 16 -22.83 -6.65 -9.41
CA VAL A 16 -21.57 -6.58 -10.15
C VAL A 16 -20.88 -5.27 -9.87
N PHE A 17 -21.63 -4.16 -9.77
CA PHE A 17 -21.06 -2.88 -9.37
C PHE A 17 -20.40 -2.93 -7.97
N PHE A 18 -20.98 -3.68 -7.04
CA PHE A 18 -20.37 -3.97 -5.74
C PHE A 18 -19.05 -4.74 -5.91
N ALA A 19 -19.05 -5.83 -6.68
CA ALA A 19 -17.89 -6.69 -6.89
C ALA A 19 -16.72 -5.95 -7.57
N LEU A 20 -17.00 -5.19 -8.63
CA LEU A 20 -15.99 -4.40 -9.35
C LEU A 20 -15.34 -3.32 -8.48
N ARG A 21 -15.96 -2.93 -7.36
CA ARG A 21 -15.44 -1.92 -6.44
C ARG A 21 -14.74 -2.57 -5.25
N GLY A 22 -13.61 -3.22 -5.51
CA GLY A 22 -12.71 -3.76 -4.50
C GLY A 22 -12.65 -5.28 -4.40
N GLY A 23 -13.34 -6.02 -5.26
CA GLY A 23 -13.28 -7.48 -5.32
C GLY A 23 -12.11 -8.04 -6.12
N GLY A 24 -11.16 -7.21 -6.55
CA GLY A 24 -10.04 -7.63 -7.40
C GLY A 24 -10.37 -7.66 -8.89
N ALA A 25 -9.35 -7.78 -9.73
CA ALA A 25 -9.49 -7.79 -11.19
C ALA A 25 -9.79 -9.21 -11.74
N GLY A 26 -10.18 -9.28 -13.01
CA GLY A 26 -10.14 -10.53 -13.78
C GLY A 26 -11.08 -11.64 -13.30
N SER A 27 -12.21 -11.31 -12.65
CA SER A 27 -13.10 -12.32 -12.07
C SER A 27 -14.53 -12.37 -12.61
N TRP A 28 -15.03 -11.29 -13.24
CA TRP A 28 -16.45 -11.17 -13.65
C TRP A 28 -16.67 -10.75 -15.11
N GLY A 29 -15.62 -10.40 -15.84
CA GLY A 29 -15.75 -9.87 -17.19
C GLY A 29 -14.68 -8.85 -17.57
N VAL A 30 -14.84 -8.30 -18.77
CA VAL A 30 -13.96 -7.26 -19.32
C VAL A 30 -14.57 -5.88 -19.09
N ILE A 31 -13.89 -5.04 -18.33
CA ILE A 31 -14.27 -3.63 -18.14
C ILE A 31 -13.83 -2.84 -19.37
N THR A 32 -14.77 -2.27 -20.11
CA THR A 32 -14.49 -1.46 -21.32
C THR A 32 -14.54 0.04 -21.06
N SER A 33 -15.21 0.47 -20.00
CA SER A 33 -15.29 1.86 -19.57
C SER A 33 -15.65 1.95 -18.08
N ALA A 34 -15.25 3.04 -17.44
CA ALA A 34 -15.62 3.37 -16.07
C ALA A 34 -15.87 4.88 -15.96
N THR A 35 -16.75 5.27 -15.05
CA THR A 35 -17.04 6.68 -14.74
C THR A 35 -16.67 6.96 -13.29
N PHE A 36 -15.81 7.95 -13.08
CA PHE A 36 -15.33 8.34 -11.76
C PHE A 36 -15.88 9.70 -11.36
N ARG A 37 -16.09 9.88 -10.05
CA ARG A 37 -16.33 11.21 -9.50
C ARG A 37 -15.01 11.98 -9.53
N THR A 38 -15.06 13.21 -10.03
CA THR A 38 -13.95 14.16 -9.95
C THR A 38 -14.21 15.17 -8.84
N PHE A 39 -13.15 15.81 -8.37
CA PHE A 39 -13.19 16.87 -7.37
C PHE A 39 -12.50 18.12 -7.92
N PRO A 40 -12.92 19.33 -7.53
CA PRO A 40 -12.21 20.55 -7.90
C PRO A 40 -10.74 20.49 -7.50
N ALA A 41 -9.86 21.00 -8.34
CA ALA A 41 -8.46 21.22 -7.98
C ALA A 41 -8.39 22.20 -6.80
N PHE A 42 -7.41 21.97 -5.93
CA PHE A 42 -7.15 22.78 -4.75
C PHE A 42 -5.65 23.03 -4.63
N ASN A 43 -5.27 24.06 -3.87
CA ASN A 43 -3.86 24.30 -3.56
C ASN A 43 -3.39 23.24 -2.56
N ALA A 44 -2.29 22.57 -2.86
CA ALA A 44 -1.68 21.58 -2.01
C ALA A 44 -0.29 22.05 -1.58
N THR A 45 0.09 21.71 -0.35
CA THR A 45 1.50 21.78 0.07
C THR A 45 2.05 20.37 0.07
N ALA A 46 3.11 20.15 -0.71
CA ALA A 46 3.88 18.92 -0.73
C ALA A 46 5.22 19.12 -0.03
N SER A 47 5.74 18.04 0.56
CA SER A 47 7.08 18.03 1.13
C SER A 47 7.84 16.79 0.71
N VAL A 48 9.15 16.89 0.58
CA VAL A 48 10.06 15.75 0.50
C VAL A 48 11.11 15.91 1.59
N ILE A 49 11.14 14.95 2.51
CA ILE A 49 12.14 14.85 3.57
C ILE A 49 12.85 13.53 3.40
N GLN A 50 14.17 13.55 3.30
CA GLN A 50 14.97 12.34 3.16
C GLN A 50 16.16 12.35 4.10
N PHE A 51 16.39 11.22 4.75
CA PHE A 51 17.54 10.95 5.59
C PHE A 51 18.37 9.81 5.01
N ALA A 52 19.68 9.98 4.91
CA ALA A 52 20.61 8.86 4.82
C ALA A 52 20.71 8.20 6.19
N VAL A 53 20.58 6.87 6.26
CA VAL A 53 20.60 6.10 7.52
C VAL A 53 21.68 5.02 7.47
N SER A 54 22.69 5.17 8.32
CA SER A 54 23.95 4.43 8.24
C SER A 54 23.88 2.94 8.59
N SER A 55 22.75 2.46 9.12
CA SER A 55 22.55 1.07 9.53
C SER A 55 21.06 0.70 9.58
N ASN A 56 20.78 -0.61 9.59
CA ASN A 56 19.42 -1.13 9.81
C ASN A 56 18.83 -0.66 11.15
N ALA A 57 19.67 -0.42 12.17
CA ALA A 57 19.23 0.12 13.46
C ALA A 57 18.80 1.58 13.35
N ALA A 58 19.57 2.41 12.63
CA ALA A 58 19.21 3.81 12.38
C ALA A 58 17.94 3.92 11.52
N ALA A 59 17.80 3.05 10.51
CA ALA A 59 16.60 2.95 9.67
C ALA A 59 15.35 2.57 10.49
N GLY A 60 15.47 1.60 11.40
CA GLY A 60 14.41 1.28 12.35
C GLY A 60 14.08 2.47 13.26
N ALA A 61 15.08 3.10 13.85
CA ALA A 61 14.88 4.20 14.80
C ALA A 61 14.14 5.39 14.16
N ILE A 62 14.50 5.79 12.94
CA ILE A 62 13.78 6.86 12.24
C ILE A 62 12.35 6.46 11.85
N ALA A 63 12.12 5.18 11.48
CA ALA A 63 10.77 4.68 11.24
C ALA A 63 9.91 4.69 12.52
N GLY A 64 10.51 4.39 13.68
CA GLY A 64 9.87 4.54 15.00
C GLY A 64 9.52 6.00 15.31
N VAL A 65 10.43 6.94 15.04
CA VAL A 65 10.15 8.39 15.14
C VAL A 65 9.02 8.80 14.20
N HIS A 66 9.00 8.33 12.96
CA HIS A 66 7.91 8.59 12.03
C HIS A 66 6.58 8.06 12.56
N ALA A 67 6.56 6.83 13.11
CA ALA A 67 5.37 6.25 13.72
C ALA A 67 4.83 7.08 14.91
N LYS A 68 5.71 7.66 15.73
CA LYS A 68 5.33 8.59 16.81
C LYS A 68 4.57 9.82 16.29
N HIS A 69 4.93 10.30 15.10
CA HIS A 69 4.37 11.52 14.50
C HIS A 69 3.32 11.24 13.41
N ILE A 70 2.93 9.98 13.20
CA ILE A 70 2.05 9.56 12.09
C ILE A 70 0.68 10.24 12.13
N PHE A 71 0.20 10.66 13.30
CA PHE A 71 -1.09 11.34 13.47
C PHE A 71 -1.06 12.83 13.11
N ALA A 72 0.11 13.44 12.88
CA ALA A 72 0.20 14.87 12.54
C ALA A 72 -0.64 15.20 11.30
N LEU A 73 -0.60 14.35 10.27
CA LEU A 73 -1.33 14.56 9.02
C LEU A 73 -2.86 14.51 9.17
N ASP A 74 -3.40 13.90 10.23
CA ASP A 74 -4.86 13.76 10.40
C ASP A 74 -5.55 15.10 10.61
N ALA A 75 -4.88 16.03 11.30
CA ALA A 75 -5.40 17.37 11.56
C ALA A 75 -5.72 18.15 10.27
N VAL A 76 -5.00 17.84 9.19
CA VAL A 76 -5.12 18.49 7.89
C VAL A 76 -5.60 17.54 6.79
N ARG A 77 -6.00 16.32 7.15
CA ARG A 77 -6.37 15.24 6.21
C ARG A 77 -5.32 15.02 5.13
N GLY A 78 -4.05 15.09 5.52
CA GLY A 78 -2.90 14.87 4.65
C GLY A 78 -2.71 13.39 4.34
N GLY A 79 -2.06 13.11 3.22
CA GLY A 79 -1.55 11.79 2.87
C GLY A 79 -0.03 11.78 2.82
N ALA A 80 0.57 10.59 2.86
CA ALA A 80 2.00 10.44 2.71
C ALA A 80 2.41 9.11 2.06
N TYR A 81 3.58 9.13 1.45
CA TYR A 81 4.37 7.95 1.10
C TYR A 81 5.68 8.01 1.87
N PHE A 82 6.15 6.88 2.39
CA PHE A 82 7.39 6.82 3.14
C PHE A 82 8.10 5.49 2.93
N PHE A 83 9.38 5.54 2.57
CA PHE A 83 10.14 4.39 2.14
C PHE A 83 11.41 4.23 2.96
N VAL A 84 11.80 2.98 3.21
CA VAL A 84 13.16 2.61 3.55
C VAL A 84 13.72 1.78 2.40
N ILE A 85 14.62 2.37 1.64
CA ILE A 85 15.18 1.78 0.41
C ILE A 85 16.69 2.03 0.30
N PRO A 86 17.44 1.13 -0.34
CA PRO A 86 18.87 1.29 -0.54
C PRO A 86 19.15 2.45 -1.50
N SER A 87 20.28 3.13 -1.28
CA SER A 87 20.84 4.12 -2.19
C SER A 87 22.25 3.68 -2.57
N ALA A 88 22.43 3.35 -3.85
CA ALA A 88 23.74 2.99 -4.40
C ALA A 88 24.72 4.17 -4.36
N GLU A 89 24.23 5.39 -4.63
CA GLU A 89 25.03 6.62 -4.60
C GLU A 89 25.62 6.89 -3.22
N LEU A 90 24.80 6.74 -2.18
CA LEU A 90 25.21 7.01 -0.81
C LEU A 90 25.85 5.78 -0.13
N ASN A 91 25.85 4.63 -0.80
CA ASN A 91 26.29 3.34 -0.25
C ASN A 91 25.65 3.05 1.13
N THR A 92 24.36 3.37 1.26
CA THR A 92 23.61 3.24 2.52
C THR A 92 22.11 3.09 2.26
N GLN A 93 21.31 3.00 3.31
CA GLN A 93 19.84 3.03 3.22
C GLN A 93 19.37 4.49 3.33
N THR A 94 18.19 4.79 2.79
CA THR A 94 17.53 6.08 3.01
C THR A 94 16.15 5.88 3.61
N PHE A 95 15.77 6.79 4.51
CA PHE A 95 14.37 6.99 4.89
C PHE A 95 13.86 8.19 4.11
N TRP A 96 12.89 7.98 3.24
CA TRP A 96 12.27 9.01 2.42
C TRP A 96 10.82 9.20 2.87
N LEU A 97 10.37 10.44 3.01
CA LEU A 97 9.00 10.79 3.38
C LEU A 97 8.52 11.90 2.46
N ARG A 98 7.45 11.61 1.73
CA ARG A 98 6.71 12.59 0.96
C ARG A 98 5.33 12.78 1.55
N THR A 99 4.97 14.02 1.86
CA THR A 99 3.63 14.36 2.36
C THR A 99 2.91 15.27 1.38
N VAL A 100 1.59 15.17 1.34
CA VAL A 100 0.73 16.06 0.57
C VAL A 100 -0.46 16.44 1.42
N THR A 101 -0.70 17.74 1.55
CA THR A 101 -1.76 18.30 2.40
C THR A 101 -2.62 19.28 1.62
N ALA A 102 -3.93 19.24 1.83
CA ALA A 102 -4.89 20.06 1.08
C ALA A 102 -5.11 21.41 1.77
N ASN A 103 -5.01 22.50 1.00
CA ASN A 103 -5.27 23.89 1.41
C ASN A 103 -4.47 24.38 2.63
N THR A 104 -3.32 23.79 2.89
CA THR A 104 -2.32 24.26 3.84
C THR A 104 -1.36 25.22 3.14
N THR A 105 -0.84 26.20 3.88
CA THR A 105 0.26 27.06 3.46
C THR A 105 1.62 26.37 3.65
N LEU A 106 2.67 26.88 2.99
CA LEU A 106 4.05 26.42 3.19
C LEU A 106 4.47 26.47 4.67
N GLU A 107 4.12 27.55 5.37
CA GLU A 107 4.49 27.72 6.77
C GLU A 107 3.72 26.77 7.69
N GLU A 108 2.44 26.50 7.41
CA GLU A 108 1.68 25.47 8.13
C GLU A 108 2.24 24.07 7.85
N GLY A 109 2.62 23.76 6.60
CA GLY A 109 3.22 22.48 6.24
C GLY A 109 4.56 22.24 6.94
N LYS A 110 5.44 23.25 6.98
CA LYS A 110 6.70 23.18 7.74
C LYS A 110 6.45 22.99 9.23
N ALA A 111 5.55 23.80 9.81
CA ALA A 111 5.22 23.71 11.23
C ALA A 111 4.62 22.35 11.60
N LEU A 112 3.85 21.74 10.69
CA LEU A 112 3.26 20.41 10.88
C LEU A 112 4.31 19.30 11.01
N LEU A 113 5.38 19.36 10.20
CA LEU A 113 6.43 18.33 10.16
C LEU A 113 7.64 18.65 11.05
N GLN A 114 7.72 19.86 11.61
CA GLN A 114 8.82 20.26 12.47
C GLN A 114 9.03 19.31 13.68
N PRO A 115 7.99 18.84 14.40
CA PRO A 115 8.19 17.90 15.51
C PRO A 115 8.81 16.57 15.08
N PHE A 116 8.46 16.08 13.88
CA PHE A 116 9.10 14.90 13.30
C PHE A 116 10.57 15.16 12.97
N LEU A 117 10.87 16.27 12.29
CA LEU A 117 12.24 16.66 11.97
C LEU A 117 13.11 16.81 13.22
N ASP A 118 12.61 17.49 14.25
CA ASP A 118 13.32 17.71 15.51
C ASP A 118 13.70 16.41 16.22
N ASP A 119 12.82 15.40 16.18
CA ASP A 119 13.10 14.09 16.77
C ASP A 119 13.97 13.21 15.84
N ALA A 120 13.76 13.27 14.53
CA ALA A 120 14.52 12.50 13.55
C ALA A 120 16.00 12.92 13.52
N LEU A 121 16.29 14.23 13.67
CA LEU A 121 17.64 14.77 13.75
C LEU A 121 18.43 14.30 15.00
N LYS A 122 17.74 13.72 16.00
CA LYS A 122 18.39 13.14 17.19
C LYS A 122 18.74 11.66 17.02
N VAL A 123 18.30 11.03 15.93
CA VAL A 123 18.59 9.61 15.66
C VAL A 123 20.05 9.46 15.26
N GLU A 124 20.82 8.73 16.06
CA GLU A 124 22.22 8.43 15.76
C GLU A 124 22.32 7.66 14.44
N GLY A 125 23.18 8.13 13.52
CA GLY A 125 23.35 7.53 12.20
C GLY A 125 22.32 7.96 11.15
N ALA A 126 21.37 8.84 11.48
CA ALA A 126 20.52 9.51 10.50
C ALA A 126 21.07 10.89 10.13
N THR A 127 21.20 11.17 8.84
CA THR A 127 21.65 12.47 8.31
C THR A 127 20.61 13.01 7.34
N LEU A 128 20.06 14.19 7.61
CA LEU A 128 19.13 14.87 6.72
C LEU A 128 19.84 15.25 5.42
N ILE A 129 19.33 14.79 4.29
CA ILE A 129 19.90 15.04 2.96
C ILE A 129 18.95 15.80 2.02
N VAL A 130 17.64 15.69 2.22
CA VAL A 130 16.61 16.45 1.50
C VAL A 130 15.60 17.00 2.49
N ASN A 131 15.23 18.27 2.32
CA ASN A 131 14.21 18.93 3.13
C ASN A 131 13.54 20.03 2.31
N GLU A 132 12.60 19.63 1.46
CA GLU A 132 11.97 20.48 0.47
C GLU A 132 10.48 20.60 0.74
N PHE A 133 9.95 21.80 0.50
CA PHE A 133 8.54 22.11 0.61
C PHE A 133 8.13 22.97 -0.59
N GLU A 134 7.02 22.63 -1.19
CA GLU A 134 6.45 23.36 -2.31
C GLU A 134 4.94 23.49 -2.14
N GLN A 135 4.39 24.54 -2.76
CA GLN A 135 2.95 24.75 -2.80
C GLN A 135 2.55 24.99 -4.25
N ASP A 136 1.60 24.20 -4.72
CA ASP A 136 1.06 24.29 -6.08
C ASP A 136 -0.39 23.81 -6.13
N LEU A 137 -1.04 23.79 -7.29
CA LEU A 137 -2.27 23.06 -7.51
C LEU A 137 -2.01 21.55 -7.35
N ILE A 138 -2.97 20.82 -6.79
CA ILE A 138 -2.82 19.38 -6.48
C ILE A 138 -2.35 18.51 -7.65
N ASN A 139 -2.72 18.86 -8.88
CA ASN A 139 -2.29 18.08 -10.06
C ASN A 139 -0.79 18.26 -10.33
N ASP A 140 -0.28 19.48 -10.13
CA ASP A 140 1.12 19.83 -10.34
C ASP A 140 1.96 19.36 -9.14
N ALA A 141 1.45 19.55 -7.92
CA ALA A 141 2.06 19.04 -6.69
C ALA A 141 2.08 17.50 -6.56
N LEU A 142 1.37 16.77 -7.43
CA LEU A 142 1.44 15.30 -7.51
C LEU A 142 2.21 14.81 -8.74
N TYR A 143 2.65 15.71 -9.60
CA TYR A 143 3.45 15.34 -10.76
C TYR A 143 4.78 14.73 -10.30
N ALA A 144 5.15 13.61 -10.91
CA ALA A 144 6.45 12.99 -10.82
C ALA A 144 6.83 12.51 -12.22
N GLU A 145 8.12 12.40 -12.49
CA GLU A 145 8.59 11.65 -13.67
C GLU A 145 8.23 10.16 -13.50
N ASP A 146 8.15 9.44 -14.62
CA ASP A 146 7.86 8.01 -14.57
C ASP A 146 8.98 7.27 -13.81
N ASP A 147 8.60 6.40 -12.88
CA ASP A 147 9.54 5.53 -12.16
C ASP A 147 10.19 4.51 -13.12
N GLU A 148 11.36 4.01 -12.73
CA GLU A 148 11.93 2.82 -13.36
C GLU A 148 11.05 1.60 -13.04
N ILE A 149 10.67 0.86 -14.10
CA ILE A 149 9.81 -0.34 -14.00
C ILE A 149 10.52 -1.56 -14.58
N GLY A 150 9.99 -2.75 -14.31
CA GLY A 150 10.52 -4.01 -14.85
C GLY A 150 11.43 -4.77 -13.88
N GLU A 151 11.33 -4.48 -12.59
CA GLU A 151 12.04 -5.23 -11.56
C GLU A 151 11.41 -6.60 -11.29
N ASN A 152 12.24 -7.61 -11.05
CA ASN A 152 11.77 -8.87 -10.50
C ASN A 152 11.77 -8.79 -8.98
N LEU A 153 10.66 -9.19 -8.36
CA LEU A 153 10.53 -9.08 -6.91
C LEU A 153 9.65 -10.16 -6.30
N VAL A 154 9.87 -10.37 -5.00
CA VAL A 154 8.89 -10.92 -4.08
C VAL A 154 8.46 -9.79 -3.16
N MET A 155 7.16 -9.64 -2.99
CA MET A 155 6.58 -8.66 -2.08
C MET A 155 5.40 -9.25 -1.32
N GLY A 156 5.06 -8.62 -0.22
CA GLY A 156 3.77 -8.77 0.42
C GLY A 156 3.50 -7.57 1.30
N SER A 157 2.24 -7.42 1.71
CA SER A 157 1.82 -6.23 2.43
C SER A 157 0.78 -6.51 3.50
N ARG A 158 0.64 -5.55 4.42
CA ARG A 158 -0.41 -5.52 5.42
C ARG A 158 -0.98 -4.10 5.55
N LEU A 159 -2.29 -4.04 5.74
CA LEU A 159 -3.00 -2.84 6.19
C LEU A 159 -2.86 -2.77 7.71
N ILE A 160 -2.10 -1.80 8.19
CA ILE A 160 -1.80 -1.63 9.61
C ILE A 160 -2.92 -0.79 10.24
N PRO A 161 -3.64 -1.31 11.25
CA PRO A 161 -4.77 -0.61 11.84
C PRO A 161 -4.31 0.63 12.61
N THR A 162 -5.17 1.65 12.69
CA THR A 162 -4.94 2.86 13.50
C THR A 162 -4.57 2.53 14.94
N THR A 163 -5.22 1.53 15.52
CA THR A 163 -4.96 1.07 16.89
C THR A 163 -3.53 0.58 17.12
N ALA A 164 -2.81 0.16 16.08
CA ALA A 164 -1.40 -0.24 16.20
C ALA A 164 -0.47 0.95 16.45
N TYR A 165 -0.92 2.17 16.14
CA TYR A 165 -0.16 3.40 16.33
C TYR A 165 -0.58 4.17 17.60
N GLU A 166 -1.70 3.83 18.22
CA GLU A 166 -2.27 4.55 19.37
C GLU A 166 -1.61 4.19 20.71
N THR A 167 -0.77 3.15 20.75
CA THR A 167 -0.10 2.70 21.98
C THR A 167 1.18 3.49 22.24
N GLU A 168 1.54 3.67 23.50
CA GLU A 168 2.81 4.33 23.88
C GLU A 168 4.04 3.56 23.34
N ASP A 169 3.91 2.25 23.17
CA ASP A 169 4.97 1.37 22.65
C ASP A 169 5.06 1.35 21.11
N ALA A 170 4.11 1.95 20.39
CA ALA A 170 4.04 1.87 18.93
C ALA A 170 5.35 2.31 18.22
N PRO A 171 6.02 3.41 18.62
CA PRO A 171 7.32 3.78 18.04
C PRO A 171 8.38 2.68 18.19
N ALA A 172 8.46 2.04 19.36
CA ALA A 172 9.43 0.98 19.63
C ALA A 172 9.11 -0.31 18.87
N ILE A 173 7.82 -0.64 18.70
CA ILE A 173 7.38 -1.77 17.90
C ILE A 173 7.72 -1.55 16.43
N VAL A 174 7.43 -0.36 15.88
CA VAL A 174 7.77 -0.04 14.48
C VAL A 174 9.27 -0.06 14.25
N GLU A 175 10.06 0.54 15.14
CA GLU A 175 11.53 0.46 15.07
C GLU A 175 12.01 -0.98 15.00
N LYS A 176 11.53 -1.82 15.94
CA LYS A 176 11.93 -3.22 16.03
C LYS A 176 11.61 -3.95 14.74
N VAL A 177 10.37 -3.83 14.23
CA VAL A 177 9.92 -4.53 13.02
C VAL A 177 10.72 -4.11 11.80
N TYR A 178 10.93 -2.81 11.59
CA TYR A 178 11.70 -2.31 10.45
C TYR A 178 13.14 -2.84 10.49
N ARG A 179 13.78 -2.78 11.66
CA ARG A 179 15.12 -3.33 11.85
C ARG A 179 15.19 -4.83 11.61
N GLU A 180 14.19 -5.59 12.10
CA GLU A 180 14.12 -7.04 11.91
C GLU A 180 13.90 -7.43 10.44
N LEU A 181 13.04 -6.72 9.71
CA LEU A 181 12.83 -6.92 8.26
C LEU A 181 14.13 -6.70 7.48
N LEU A 182 14.82 -5.58 7.73
CA LEU A 182 16.08 -5.25 7.06
C LEU A 182 17.17 -6.27 7.41
N ASN A 183 17.25 -6.73 8.67
CA ASN A 183 18.18 -7.78 9.08
C ASN A 183 17.85 -9.15 8.46
N ALA A 184 16.57 -9.40 8.17
CA ALA A 184 16.09 -10.58 7.47
C ALA A 184 16.26 -10.47 5.95
N GLY A 185 16.91 -9.42 5.44
CA GLY A 185 17.24 -9.27 4.02
C GLY A 185 16.15 -8.62 3.17
N VAL A 186 15.11 -8.04 3.76
CA VAL A 186 14.19 -7.16 3.03
C VAL A 186 14.98 -5.96 2.50
N GLN A 187 14.82 -5.65 1.21
CA GLN A 187 15.54 -4.55 0.58
C GLN A 187 14.73 -3.26 0.60
N ALA A 188 13.42 -3.34 0.39
CA ALA A 188 12.52 -2.19 0.39
C ALA A 188 11.39 -2.38 1.39
N ILE A 189 11.19 -1.39 2.25
CA ILE A 189 9.97 -1.27 3.07
C ILE A 189 9.24 -0.02 2.59
N ILE A 190 8.06 -0.21 2.00
CA ILE A 190 7.29 0.85 1.36
C ILE A 190 6.02 1.07 2.19
N GLY A 191 5.81 2.30 2.64
CA GLY A 191 4.67 2.69 3.46
C GLY A 191 3.83 3.78 2.81
N SER A 192 2.51 3.64 2.97
CA SER A 192 1.52 4.57 2.43
C SER A 192 0.53 4.97 3.52
N HIS A 193 0.49 6.26 3.86
CA HIS A 193 -0.56 6.86 4.68
C HIS A 193 -1.66 7.38 3.76
N VAL A 194 -2.46 6.45 3.24
CA VAL A 194 -3.53 6.71 2.26
C VAL A 194 -4.92 6.25 2.76
N ALA A 195 -4.98 5.73 3.99
CA ALA A 195 -6.20 5.34 4.68
C ALA A 195 -6.68 6.46 5.62
N GLY A 196 -7.59 6.16 6.56
CA GLY A 196 -8.16 7.18 7.45
C GLY A 196 -9.14 8.14 6.76
N GLY A 197 -9.44 9.25 7.42
CA GLY A 197 -10.25 10.35 6.87
C GLY A 197 -11.52 9.90 6.14
N GLN A 198 -11.63 10.24 4.86
CA GLN A 198 -12.80 9.87 4.03
C GLN A 198 -12.87 8.36 3.74
N VAL A 199 -11.74 7.64 3.74
CA VAL A 199 -11.70 6.18 3.56
C VAL A 199 -12.40 5.48 4.72
N SER A 200 -12.13 5.91 5.96
CA SER A 200 -12.82 5.41 7.16
C SER A 200 -14.27 5.87 7.23
N ALA A 201 -14.57 7.13 6.91
CA ALA A 201 -15.94 7.64 6.89
C ALA A 201 -16.86 6.90 5.88
N ASN A 202 -16.26 6.31 4.84
CA ASN A 202 -16.94 5.49 3.85
C ASN A 202 -17.20 4.04 4.31
N ALA A 203 -17.10 3.71 5.61
CA ALA A 203 -17.29 2.34 6.11
C ALA A 203 -18.63 1.69 5.70
N ASN A 204 -19.69 2.48 5.55
CA ASN A 204 -21.04 1.99 5.27
C ASN A 204 -21.44 2.08 3.78
N ILE A 205 -20.51 2.36 2.86
CA ILE A 205 -20.82 2.36 1.43
C ILE A 205 -20.87 0.93 0.89
N SER A 206 -21.75 0.67 -0.08
CA SER A 206 -21.75 -0.59 -0.81
C SER A 206 -20.53 -0.67 -1.73
N SER A 207 -19.53 -1.47 -1.33
CA SER A 207 -18.32 -1.79 -2.10
C SER A 207 -17.68 -3.08 -1.57
N ALA A 208 -17.04 -3.86 -2.43
CA ALA A 208 -16.31 -5.07 -2.06
C ALA A 208 -14.93 -4.85 -1.44
N ILE A 209 -14.47 -3.59 -1.31
CA ILE A 209 -13.22 -3.24 -0.62
C ILE A 209 -13.17 -3.94 0.74
N THR A 210 -12.06 -4.64 1.04
CA THR A 210 -11.85 -5.29 2.34
C THR A 210 -12.07 -4.31 3.49
N PRO A 211 -12.84 -4.67 4.55
CA PRO A 211 -13.12 -3.78 5.67
C PRO A 211 -11.86 -3.28 6.40
N ALA A 212 -10.72 -3.97 6.27
CA ALA A 212 -9.45 -3.54 6.83
C ALA A 212 -9.04 -2.13 6.40
N TRP A 213 -9.41 -1.70 5.18
CA TRP A 213 -9.20 -0.32 4.72
C TRP A 213 -9.90 0.74 5.57
N ARG A 214 -11.01 0.39 6.25
CA ARG A 214 -11.79 1.33 7.06
C ARG A 214 -11.13 1.64 8.40
N THR A 215 -10.32 0.72 8.90
CA THR A 215 -9.61 0.83 10.17
C THR A 215 -8.10 1.00 10.01
N ALA A 216 -7.57 0.92 8.78
CA ALA A 216 -6.16 1.11 8.49
C ALA A 216 -5.72 2.56 8.69
N LYS A 217 -4.48 2.71 9.13
CA LYS A 217 -3.73 3.97 9.17
C LYS A 217 -2.68 4.02 8.07
N THR A 218 -1.98 2.91 7.88
CA THR A 218 -0.99 2.76 6.82
C THR A 218 -1.19 1.44 6.08
N HIS A 219 -0.70 1.41 4.86
CA HIS A 219 -0.44 0.19 4.10
C HIS A 219 1.08 0.04 4.01
N ILE A 220 1.62 -1.09 4.47
CA ILE A 220 3.07 -1.34 4.48
C ILE A 220 3.37 -2.58 3.62
N ILE A 221 4.32 -2.44 2.72
CA ILE A 221 4.87 -3.47 1.85
C ILE A 221 6.29 -3.78 2.32
N ALA A 222 6.65 -5.05 2.36
CA ALA A 222 8.03 -5.51 2.39
C ALA A 222 8.36 -6.18 1.05
N ALA A 223 9.47 -5.81 0.43
CA ALA A 223 9.88 -6.33 -0.87
C ALA A 223 11.38 -6.64 -0.93
N THR A 224 11.71 -7.66 -1.71
CA THR A 224 13.08 -8.04 -2.07
C THR A 224 13.15 -8.19 -3.58
N VAL A 225 14.09 -7.49 -4.22
CA VAL A 225 14.30 -7.51 -5.67
C VAL A 225 15.49 -8.39 -6.05
N TRP A 226 15.56 -8.81 -7.31
CA TRP A 226 16.70 -9.52 -7.88
C TRP A 226 16.88 -9.24 -9.38
N ASP A 227 18.12 -9.39 -9.85
CA ASP A 227 18.48 -9.20 -11.26
C ASP A 227 17.89 -10.29 -12.16
N ASP A 228 17.69 -9.99 -13.45
CA ASP A 228 17.27 -10.97 -14.48
C ASP A 228 18.23 -12.17 -14.59
N SER A 229 19.49 -12.00 -14.19
CA SER A 229 20.50 -13.06 -14.19
C SER A 229 20.44 -13.96 -12.95
N ALA A 230 19.56 -13.70 -11.98
CA ALA A 230 19.43 -14.52 -10.78
C ALA A 230 19.05 -15.96 -11.13
N SER A 231 19.71 -16.92 -10.48
CA SER A 231 19.40 -18.33 -10.65
C SER A 231 18.04 -18.68 -10.02
N LEU A 232 17.39 -19.72 -10.54
CA LEU A 232 16.14 -20.24 -9.95
C LEU A 232 16.28 -20.59 -8.46
N SER A 233 17.48 -21.01 -8.02
CA SER A 233 17.75 -21.32 -6.62
C SER A 233 17.73 -20.06 -5.74
N GLU A 234 18.29 -18.96 -6.22
CA GLU A 234 18.28 -17.68 -5.51
C GLU A 234 16.85 -17.15 -5.41
N ILE A 235 16.11 -17.16 -6.53
CA ILE A 235 14.71 -16.74 -6.58
C ILE A 235 13.85 -17.54 -5.59
N ASN A 236 13.97 -18.86 -5.60
CA ASN A 236 13.20 -19.73 -4.70
C ASN A 236 13.61 -19.53 -3.24
N THR A 237 14.89 -19.25 -2.97
CA THR A 237 15.37 -18.94 -1.61
C THR A 237 14.77 -17.63 -1.11
N SER A 238 14.76 -16.57 -1.93
CA SER A 238 14.14 -15.29 -1.57
C SER A 238 12.64 -15.43 -1.32
N ARG A 239 11.92 -16.17 -2.18
CA ARG A 239 10.49 -16.44 -1.98
C ARG A 239 10.20 -17.23 -0.71
N HIS A 240 10.97 -18.28 -0.45
CA HIS A 240 10.82 -19.06 0.78
C HIS A 240 11.12 -18.20 2.00
N LEU A 241 12.20 -17.40 1.99
CA LEU A 241 12.55 -16.52 3.10
C LEU A 241 11.45 -15.48 3.38
N PHE A 242 10.84 -14.94 2.32
CA PHE A 242 9.71 -14.03 2.45
C PHE A 242 8.56 -14.71 3.22
N GLN A 243 8.12 -15.87 2.74
CA GLN A 243 6.98 -16.61 3.30
C GLN A 243 7.25 -17.16 4.70
N SER A 244 8.45 -17.68 4.97
CA SER A 244 8.76 -18.35 6.23
C SER A 244 9.20 -17.39 7.34
N THR A 245 9.53 -16.14 7.02
CA THR A 245 10.17 -15.25 8.00
C THR A 245 9.74 -13.79 7.83
N GLN A 246 9.97 -13.18 6.67
CA GLN A 246 9.78 -11.74 6.52
C GLN A 246 8.31 -11.33 6.68
N LEU A 247 7.38 -12.12 6.15
CA LEU A 247 5.93 -11.86 6.29
C LEU A 247 5.49 -11.87 7.76
N ALA A 248 5.93 -12.87 8.53
CA ALA A 248 5.62 -12.97 9.95
C ALA A 248 6.20 -11.81 10.78
N ILE A 249 7.36 -11.27 10.37
CA ILE A 249 7.93 -10.07 10.99
C ILE A 249 7.04 -8.86 10.71
N LEU A 250 6.59 -8.68 9.46
CA LEU A 250 5.68 -7.59 9.07
C LEU A 250 4.35 -7.65 9.84
N GLU A 251 3.80 -8.85 10.02
CA GLU A 251 2.52 -9.08 10.72
C GLU A 251 2.54 -8.68 12.20
N GLN A 252 3.73 -8.51 12.80
CA GLN A 252 3.85 -7.94 14.15
C GLN A 252 3.24 -6.53 14.26
N LEU A 253 3.16 -5.78 13.14
CA LEU A 253 2.54 -4.45 13.12
C LEU A 253 1.02 -4.50 13.05
N SER A 254 0.47 -5.46 12.30
CA SER A 254 -0.94 -5.44 11.94
C SER A 254 -1.82 -6.22 12.92
N GLY A 255 -1.24 -7.17 13.65
CA GLY A 255 -1.97 -8.05 14.55
C GLY A 255 -2.82 -9.10 13.81
N PRO A 256 -3.65 -9.87 14.55
CA PRO A 256 -4.45 -10.95 13.99
C PRO A 256 -5.56 -10.39 13.08
N ASN A 257 -5.82 -11.06 11.95
CA ASN A 257 -6.82 -10.70 10.93
C ASN A 257 -6.51 -9.41 10.14
N ALA A 258 -5.24 -9.09 10.00
CA ALA A 258 -4.80 -8.01 9.14
C ALA A 258 -5.22 -8.26 7.69
N GLY A 259 -5.84 -7.26 7.06
CA GLY A 259 -6.04 -7.29 5.61
C GLY A 259 -4.78 -6.88 4.86
N ALA A 260 -4.77 -7.08 3.55
CA ALA A 260 -3.77 -6.53 2.65
C ALA A 260 -4.43 -5.89 1.43
N TYR A 261 -3.68 -5.04 0.74
CA TYR A 261 -4.11 -4.51 -0.54
C TYR A 261 -3.68 -5.49 -1.64
N SER A 262 -4.65 -6.19 -2.23
CA SER A 262 -4.38 -7.31 -3.15
C SER A 262 -3.56 -6.95 -4.40
N ASN A 263 -3.57 -5.68 -4.82
CA ASN A 263 -2.78 -5.25 -5.98
C ASN A 263 -1.28 -5.11 -5.65
N GLU A 264 -0.92 -5.03 -4.37
CA GLU A 264 0.44 -4.82 -3.87
C GLU A 264 0.68 -5.78 -2.69
N ALA A 265 0.38 -7.07 -2.87
CA ALA A 265 0.50 -8.12 -1.86
C ALA A 265 1.17 -9.37 -2.44
N ASP A 266 1.35 -10.39 -1.58
CA ASP A 266 1.97 -11.64 -2.00
C ASP A 266 1.01 -12.43 -2.90
N ILE A 267 1.44 -12.71 -4.13
CA ILE A 267 0.69 -13.54 -5.07
C ILE A 267 0.55 -14.99 -4.59
N TYR A 268 1.32 -15.39 -3.57
CA TYR A 268 1.27 -16.69 -2.92
C TYR A 268 0.62 -16.64 -1.52
N GLU A 269 -0.11 -15.57 -1.19
CA GLU A 269 -0.82 -15.44 0.08
C GLU A 269 -1.74 -16.66 0.33
N ALA A 270 -1.43 -17.44 1.37
CA ALA A 270 -2.09 -18.71 1.61
C ALA A 270 -3.56 -18.53 2.03
N ASP A 271 -3.86 -17.46 2.77
CA ASP A 271 -5.21 -17.09 3.23
C ASP A 271 -5.76 -15.89 2.44
N PHE A 272 -5.50 -15.85 1.13
CA PHE A 272 -5.87 -14.71 0.29
C PHE A 272 -7.37 -14.37 0.36
N GLN A 273 -8.25 -15.37 0.56
CA GLN A 273 -9.68 -15.14 0.71
C GLN A 273 -9.96 -14.17 1.87
N THR A 274 -9.33 -14.41 3.02
CA THR A 274 -9.50 -13.58 4.22
C THR A 274 -8.70 -12.29 4.11
N THR A 275 -7.43 -12.40 3.73
CA THR A 275 -6.49 -11.27 3.72
C THR A 275 -6.89 -10.20 2.69
N PHE A 276 -7.34 -10.60 1.49
CA PHE A 276 -7.64 -9.65 0.41
C PHE A 276 -9.10 -9.22 0.37
N PHE A 277 -10.02 -10.11 0.73
CA PHE A 277 -11.46 -9.88 0.57
C PHE A 277 -12.24 -9.94 1.89
N GLY A 278 -11.73 -10.65 2.89
CA GLY A 278 -12.32 -10.79 4.21
C GLY A 278 -13.77 -11.29 4.12
N PRO A 279 -14.71 -10.68 4.88
CA PRO A 279 -16.10 -11.13 4.90
C PRO A 279 -16.84 -10.95 3.55
N ASN A 280 -16.26 -10.22 2.59
CA ASN A 280 -16.87 -10.06 1.27
C ASN A 280 -16.68 -11.30 0.38
N TYR A 281 -15.74 -12.21 0.70
CA TYR A 281 -15.38 -13.31 -0.21
C TYR A 281 -16.57 -14.18 -0.62
N ALA A 282 -17.41 -14.59 0.32
CA ALA A 282 -18.57 -15.43 0.04
C ALA A 282 -19.52 -14.78 -0.98
N LYS A 283 -19.83 -13.49 -0.78
CA LYS A 283 -20.69 -12.73 -1.70
C LYS A 283 -20.03 -12.53 -3.07
N LEU A 284 -18.72 -12.31 -3.10
CA LEU A 284 -17.96 -12.19 -4.34
C LEU A 284 -18.01 -13.48 -5.17
N THR A 285 -17.87 -14.63 -4.51
CA THR A 285 -17.98 -15.95 -5.14
C THR A 285 -19.40 -16.21 -5.67
N GLU A 286 -20.45 -15.85 -4.93
CA GLU A 286 -21.84 -15.92 -5.42
C GLU A 286 -22.08 -15.06 -6.66
N ILE A 287 -21.46 -13.87 -6.72
CA ILE A 287 -21.55 -13.01 -7.90
C ILE A 287 -20.74 -13.64 -9.04
N LYS A 288 -19.55 -14.18 -8.78
CA LYS A 288 -18.74 -14.86 -9.82
C LYS A 288 -19.51 -16.02 -10.44
N ALA A 289 -20.09 -16.90 -9.64
CA ALA A 289 -20.87 -18.04 -10.13
C ALA A 289 -22.07 -17.64 -11.01
N ARG A 290 -22.60 -16.42 -10.88
CA ARG A 290 -23.70 -15.92 -11.72
C ARG A 290 -23.23 -15.31 -13.04
N TYR A 291 -22.09 -14.62 -13.04
CA TYR A 291 -21.61 -13.83 -14.17
C TYR A 291 -20.48 -14.51 -14.97
N ASP A 292 -19.78 -15.47 -14.34
CA ASP A 292 -18.72 -16.28 -14.91
C ASP A 292 -18.80 -17.73 -14.38
N PRO A 293 -19.89 -18.47 -14.67
CA PRO A 293 -20.13 -19.82 -14.11
C PRO A 293 -19.11 -20.88 -14.54
N ASP A 294 -18.44 -20.65 -15.68
CA ASP A 294 -17.48 -21.59 -16.26
C ASP A 294 -16.02 -21.26 -15.92
N ASP A 295 -15.80 -20.18 -15.17
CA ASP A 295 -14.48 -19.63 -14.84
C ASP A 295 -13.65 -19.31 -16.08
N LEU A 296 -14.21 -18.53 -17.01
CA LEU A 296 -13.44 -18.00 -18.14
C LEU A 296 -12.38 -17.01 -17.66
N PHE A 297 -12.66 -16.26 -16.60
CA PHE A 297 -11.74 -15.26 -16.06
C PHE A 297 -11.11 -15.77 -14.76
N ILE A 298 -9.83 -16.13 -14.83
CA ILE A 298 -9.07 -16.65 -13.70
C ILE A 298 -7.80 -15.81 -13.56
N VAL A 299 -7.51 -15.41 -12.33
CA VAL A 299 -6.25 -14.76 -11.94
C VAL A 299 -5.77 -15.40 -10.65
N THR A 300 -4.45 -15.51 -10.49
CA THR A 300 -3.83 -16.00 -9.24
C THR A 300 -4.34 -15.16 -8.06
N THR A 301 -4.69 -15.84 -6.96
CA THR A 301 -5.30 -15.26 -5.73
C THR A 301 -6.51 -14.36 -5.97
N GLY A 302 -7.20 -14.56 -7.11
CA GLY A 302 -8.48 -13.92 -7.43
C GLY A 302 -9.68 -14.64 -6.85
N VAL A 303 -10.84 -14.01 -6.91
CA VAL A 303 -12.09 -14.64 -6.44
C VAL A 303 -12.34 -15.92 -7.23
N GLY A 304 -12.42 -17.04 -6.51
CA GLY A 304 -12.67 -18.36 -7.07
C GLY A 304 -11.47 -19.02 -7.74
N SER A 305 -10.26 -18.47 -7.60
CA SER A 305 -9.04 -19.08 -8.16
C SER A 305 -8.68 -20.40 -7.49
N GLU A 306 -9.16 -20.65 -6.26
CA GLU A 306 -8.94 -21.89 -5.53
C GLU A 306 -9.56 -23.14 -6.16
N ARG A 307 -10.44 -22.96 -7.15
CA ARG A 307 -11.00 -24.06 -7.96
C ARG A 307 -10.05 -24.57 -9.03
N TRP A 308 -8.88 -23.93 -9.19
CA TRP A 308 -7.93 -24.20 -10.26
C TRP A 308 -6.52 -24.43 -9.70
N ASP A 309 -5.69 -25.14 -10.47
CA ASP A 309 -4.27 -25.31 -10.17
C ASP A 309 -3.50 -23.97 -10.27
N GLU A 310 -2.23 -23.98 -9.85
CA GLU A 310 -1.36 -22.78 -9.84
C GLU A 310 -1.14 -22.16 -11.23
N PHE A 311 -1.41 -22.92 -12.30
CA PHE A 311 -1.27 -22.48 -13.68
C PHE A 311 -2.60 -22.01 -14.29
N GLY A 312 -3.73 -22.16 -13.58
CA GLY A 312 -5.07 -21.88 -14.10
C GLY A 312 -5.50 -22.82 -15.22
N MET A 313 -4.92 -24.03 -15.29
CA MET A 313 -5.10 -24.96 -16.42
C MET A 313 -6.09 -26.09 -16.10
N CYS A 314 -6.04 -26.63 -14.88
CA CYS A 314 -6.89 -27.73 -14.44
C CYS A 314 -7.74 -27.32 -13.23
N ARG A 315 -8.96 -27.86 -13.15
CA ARG A 315 -9.77 -27.75 -11.93
C ARG A 315 -9.27 -28.73 -10.87
N VAL A 316 -9.27 -28.32 -9.60
CA VAL A 316 -8.83 -29.10 -8.42
C VAL A 316 -9.98 -29.53 -7.52
#